data_AF-A0A7W0XDS1-F1
#
_entry.id   AF-A0A7W0XDS1-F1
#
_cell.length_a   1.000
_cell.length_b   1.000
_cell.length_c   1.000
_cell.angle_alpha   90.00
_cell.angle_beta   90.00
_cell.angle_gamma   90.00
#
_symmetry.space_group_name_H-M   'P 1'
#
loop_
_entity.id
_entity.type
_entity.pdbx_description
1 polymer ?
#
loop_
_entity_poly.entity_id
_entity_poly.type
_entity_poly.pdbx_seq_one_letter_code
_entity_poly.pdbx_strand_id
1 'polypeptide(L)'
;INSCDALALCRVKRIDTSAAFFLSIEFQETGYLVYRLYKAAYGDLAVDVPFPVRRDPFIPDTRTIGSGVVVGPAGWEQVLENNKQSFVGNFVTLTRFTNAHPATTTAAQFVDTLFANAGVIPSSTDRQAAIDEFGMVGTSADSAARARALRRVAENSSLKAQEFNKAFVLMQYFGYLQRNPDDAPDNNLAGYNFWLSKLNQFNGDFRQAEMVKAFITSSEYRSRFGPP
;
A
#
# COMPACT_ATOMS: atom_id res chain seq x y z
N ILE A 1 12.79 21.98 -4.85
CA ILE A 1 11.73 21.85 -5.89
C ILE A 1 11.62 23.07 -6.83
N ASN A 2 11.78 24.32 -6.36
CA ASN A 2 11.67 25.53 -7.20
C ASN A 2 12.99 26.16 -7.67
N SER A 3 14.14 25.60 -7.28
CA SER A 3 15.46 26.00 -7.81
C SER A 3 15.73 25.22 -9.10
N CYS A 4 15.26 25.80 -10.21
CA CYS A 4 15.64 25.44 -11.59
C CYS A 4 15.61 26.72 -12.44
N ASP A 5 16.53 26.84 -13.38
CA ASP A 5 16.79 28.11 -14.11
C ASP A 5 15.71 28.44 -15.17
N ALA A 6 14.74 27.55 -15.41
CA ALA A 6 13.61 27.78 -16.31
C ALA A 6 12.30 27.15 -15.79
N LEU A 7 11.17 27.83 -16.02
CA LEU A 7 9.82 27.39 -15.61
C LEU A 7 9.45 25.97 -16.09
N ALA A 8 9.87 25.59 -17.29
CA ALA A 8 9.65 24.24 -17.82
C ALA A 8 10.43 23.17 -17.04
N LEU A 9 11.69 23.45 -16.68
CA LEU A 9 12.53 22.57 -15.85
C LEU A 9 11.98 22.47 -14.42
N CYS A 10 11.45 23.56 -13.86
CA CYS A 10 10.74 23.53 -12.57
C CYS A 10 9.53 22.61 -12.58
N ARG A 11 8.75 22.57 -13.66
CA ARG A 11 7.59 21.68 -13.78
C ARG A 11 7.99 20.22 -13.86
N VAL A 12 8.99 19.89 -14.68
CA VAL A 12 9.53 18.52 -14.77
C VAL A 12 10.10 18.06 -13.42
N LYS A 13 10.91 18.90 -12.76
CA LYS A 13 11.47 18.58 -11.45
C LYS A 13 10.40 18.35 -10.38
N ARG A 14 9.30 19.11 -10.41
CA ARG A 14 8.14 18.89 -9.52
C ARG A 14 7.50 17.52 -9.76
N ILE A 15 7.24 17.17 -11.02
CA ILE A 15 6.67 15.86 -11.39
C ILE A 15 7.59 14.74 -10.92
N ASP A 16 8.88 14.83 -11.24
CA ASP A 16 9.87 13.80 -10.93
C ASP A 16 10.10 13.64 -9.43
N THR A 17 10.25 14.76 -8.69
CA THR A 17 10.45 14.70 -7.23
C THR A 17 9.24 14.10 -6.54
N SER A 18 8.04 14.45 -7.00
CA SER A 18 6.81 13.99 -6.38
C SER A 18 6.52 12.52 -6.71
N ALA A 19 6.79 12.08 -7.94
CA ALA A 19 6.75 10.67 -8.30
C ALA A 19 7.81 9.86 -7.54
N ALA A 20 9.03 10.39 -7.41
CA ALA A 20 10.13 9.75 -6.72
C ALA A 20 9.81 9.48 -5.24
N PHE A 21 9.00 10.32 -4.57
CA PHE A 21 8.50 10.04 -3.23
C PHE A 21 7.67 8.74 -3.19
N PHE A 22 6.71 8.56 -4.10
CA PHE A 22 5.88 7.34 -4.12
C PHE A 22 6.67 6.09 -4.54
N LEU A 23 7.79 6.27 -5.23
CA LEU A 23 8.70 5.20 -5.64
C LEU A 23 9.83 4.95 -4.66
N SER A 24 9.96 5.79 -3.62
CA SER A 24 11.08 5.72 -2.70
C SER A 24 11.00 4.48 -1.82
N ILE A 25 12.15 4.00 -1.35
CA ILE A 25 12.21 2.83 -0.46
C ILE A 25 11.40 3.09 0.81
N GLU A 26 11.46 4.31 1.35
CA GLU A 26 10.69 4.75 2.50
C GLU A 26 9.20 4.50 2.29
N PHE A 27 8.68 4.90 1.14
CA PHE A 27 7.25 4.79 0.86
C PHE A 27 6.85 3.36 0.45
N GLN A 28 7.73 2.63 -0.24
CA GLN A 28 7.56 1.21 -0.55
C GLN A 28 7.49 0.34 0.71
N GLU A 29 8.27 0.69 1.74
CA GLU A 29 8.36 -0.06 2.99
C GLU A 29 7.39 0.45 4.08
N THR A 30 6.66 1.55 3.81
CA THR A 30 5.62 2.08 4.69
C THR A 30 4.24 2.00 4.02
N GLY A 31 3.90 2.95 3.15
CA GLY A 31 2.58 3.07 2.52
C GLY A 31 2.19 1.84 1.69
N TYR A 32 3.09 1.35 0.83
CA TYR A 32 2.82 0.12 0.06
C TYR A 32 2.69 -1.11 0.96
N LEU A 33 3.44 -1.18 2.05
CA LEU A 33 3.31 -2.26 3.02
C LEU A 33 1.94 -2.22 3.71
N VAL A 34 1.47 -1.06 4.17
CA VAL A 34 0.12 -0.89 4.75
C VAL A 34 -0.93 -1.35 3.75
N TYR A 35 -0.86 -0.88 2.50
CA TYR A 35 -1.78 -1.31 1.43
C TYR A 35 -1.82 -2.85 1.32
N ARG A 36 -0.65 -3.49 1.21
CA ARG A 36 -0.56 -4.95 1.02
C ARG A 36 -0.98 -5.74 2.26
N LEU A 37 -0.77 -5.21 3.47
CA LEU A 37 -1.27 -5.82 4.71
C LEU A 37 -2.80 -5.85 4.72
N TYR A 38 -3.45 -4.76 4.32
CA TYR A 38 -4.90 -4.73 4.17
C TYR A 38 -5.36 -5.69 3.07
N LYS A 39 -4.66 -5.73 1.93
CA LYS A 39 -4.98 -6.63 0.80
C LYS A 39 -4.91 -8.09 1.21
N ALA A 40 -3.83 -8.52 1.86
CA ALA A 40 -3.67 -9.89 2.34
C ALA A 40 -4.67 -10.22 3.47
N ALA A 41 -4.98 -9.28 4.34
CA ALA A 41 -5.90 -9.52 5.44
C ALA A 41 -7.38 -9.55 5.04
N TYR A 42 -7.82 -8.77 4.04
CA TYR A 42 -9.25 -8.58 3.77
C TYR A 42 -9.65 -8.63 2.30
N GLY A 43 -8.69 -8.65 1.37
CA GLY A 43 -8.97 -8.47 -0.05
C GLY A 43 -9.27 -7.01 -0.40
N ASP A 44 -9.96 -6.81 -1.52
CA ASP A 44 -10.45 -5.48 -1.93
C ASP A 44 -11.69 -5.09 -1.11
N LEU A 45 -11.96 -3.78 -1.00
CA LEU A 45 -13.08 -3.28 -0.19
C LEU A 45 -14.45 -3.77 -0.69
N ALA A 46 -14.58 -3.94 -2.01
CA ALA A 46 -15.72 -4.53 -2.69
C ALA A 46 -15.29 -5.00 -4.08
N VAL A 47 -16.14 -5.78 -4.76
CA VAL A 47 -15.87 -6.26 -6.13
C VAL A 47 -15.62 -5.11 -7.11
N ASP A 48 -16.32 -4.00 -6.93
CA ASP A 48 -16.22 -2.78 -7.74
C ASP A 48 -15.26 -1.72 -7.18
N VAL A 49 -14.67 -1.96 -6.01
CA VAL A 49 -13.70 -1.06 -5.35
C VAL A 49 -12.34 -1.76 -5.25
N PRO A 50 -11.48 -1.68 -6.29
CA PRO A 50 -10.34 -2.59 -6.51
C PRO A 50 -9.10 -2.20 -5.69
N PHE A 51 -9.30 -1.77 -4.45
CA PHE A 51 -8.25 -1.46 -3.49
C PHE A 51 -8.71 -1.83 -2.07
N PRO A 52 -7.78 -2.12 -1.15
CA PRO A 52 -8.09 -2.80 0.11
C PRO A 52 -8.31 -1.84 1.30
N VAL A 53 -8.10 -0.54 1.11
CA VAL A 53 -8.03 0.42 2.21
C VAL A 53 -8.48 1.82 1.79
N ARG A 54 -9.21 2.49 2.69
CA ARG A 54 -9.62 3.90 2.56
C ARG A 54 -8.52 4.81 3.10
N ARG A 55 -8.57 6.11 2.77
CA ARG A 55 -7.55 7.09 3.17
C ARG A 55 -7.41 7.21 4.69
N ASP A 56 -8.54 7.26 5.40
CA ASP A 56 -8.59 7.54 6.84
C ASP A 56 -7.79 6.56 7.69
N PRO A 57 -7.92 5.23 7.53
CA PRO A 57 -7.04 4.29 8.23
C PRO A 57 -5.62 4.25 7.63
N PHE A 58 -5.46 4.47 6.32
CA PHE A 58 -4.16 4.36 5.65
C PHE A 58 -3.11 5.36 6.16
N ILE A 59 -3.50 6.62 6.32
CA ILE A 59 -2.58 7.69 6.71
C ILE A 59 -1.93 7.47 8.09
N PRO A 60 -2.69 7.26 9.19
CA PRO A 60 -2.10 7.00 10.49
C PRO A 60 -1.29 5.70 10.52
N ASP A 61 -1.75 4.63 9.86
CA ASP A 61 -1.02 3.36 9.80
C ASP A 61 0.36 3.52 9.13
N THR A 62 0.41 4.28 8.02
CA THR A 62 1.66 4.58 7.31
C THR A 62 2.61 5.38 8.20
N ARG A 63 2.09 6.36 8.96
CA ARG A 63 2.89 7.16 9.90
C ARG A 63 3.44 6.32 11.05
N THR A 64 2.67 5.36 11.55
CA THR A 64 3.13 4.44 12.61
C THR A 64 4.34 3.66 12.14
N ILE A 65 4.32 3.08 10.93
CA ILE A 65 5.48 2.34 10.39
C ILE A 65 6.68 3.28 10.15
N GLY A 66 6.44 4.50 9.65
CA GLY A 66 7.50 5.48 9.38
C GLY A 66 8.02 6.25 10.59
N SER A 67 7.48 6.02 11.80
CA SER A 67 7.79 6.83 12.98
C SER A 67 9.27 6.77 13.35
N GLY A 68 9.94 7.92 13.38
CA GLY A 68 11.36 8.02 13.73
C GLY A 68 12.32 7.46 12.68
N VAL A 69 11.83 7.07 11.50
CA VAL A 69 12.68 6.59 10.41
C VAL A 69 13.20 7.79 9.61
N VAL A 70 14.52 7.93 9.56
CA VAL A 70 15.22 8.87 8.68
C VAL A 70 16.21 8.04 7.87
N VAL A 71 16.03 7.94 6.56
CA VAL A 71 16.89 7.12 5.70
C VAL A 71 18.25 7.76 5.49
N GLY A 72 19.30 6.92 5.52
CA GLY A 72 20.68 7.30 5.31
C GLY A 72 21.58 7.12 6.55
N PRO A 73 21.23 7.70 7.71
CA PRO A 73 21.96 7.47 8.96
C PRO A 73 21.96 6.01 9.42
N ALA A 74 23.07 5.49 9.93
CA ALA A 74 23.16 4.10 10.39
C ALA A 74 22.05 3.72 11.40
N GLY A 75 21.44 2.53 11.20
CA GLY A 75 20.44 1.96 12.11
C GLY A 75 18.99 2.29 11.76
N TRP A 76 18.74 3.08 10.71
CA TRP A 76 17.38 3.41 10.26
C TRP A 76 16.59 2.16 9.84
N GLU A 77 17.25 1.17 9.24
CA GLU A 77 16.64 -0.09 8.84
C GLU A 77 16.10 -0.87 10.04
N GLN A 78 16.83 -0.88 11.16
CA GLN A 78 16.40 -1.55 12.39
C GLN A 78 15.21 -0.84 13.04
N VAL A 79 15.21 0.50 13.04
CA VAL A 79 14.04 1.28 13.53
C VAL A 79 12.82 0.95 12.69
N LEU A 80 12.97 0.97 11.37
CA LEU A 80 11.90 0.63 10.44
C LEU A 80 11.38 -0.80 10.66
N GLU A 81 12.28 -1.79 10.79
CA GLU A 81 11.89 -3.18 11.03
C GLU A 81 11.16 -3.38 12.38
N ASN A 82 11.62 -2.70 13.44
CA ASN A 82 10.94 -2.73 14.74
C ASN A 82 9.52 -2.14 14.64
N ASN A 83 9.36 -1.00 13.95
CA ASN A 83 8.04 -0.38 13.75
C ASN A 83 7.12 -1.30 12.97
N LYS A 84 7.64 -1.92 11.93
CA LYS A 84 6.99 -2.91 11.07
C LYS A 84 6.45 -4.11 11.87
N GLN A 85 7.28 -4.71 12.72
CA GLN A 85 6.88 -5.83 13.57
C GLN A 85 5.82 -5.43 14.59
N SER A 86 6.03 -4.29 15.28
CA SER A 86 5.08 -3.76 16.28
C SER A 86 3.73 -3.45 15.65
N PHE A 87 3.72 -2.79 14.48
CA PHE A 87 2.51 -2.48 13.76
C PHE A 87 1.71 -3.73 13.40
N VAL A 88 2.34 -4.76 12.80
CA VAL A 88 1.60 -5.97 12.42
C VAL A 88 1.19 -6.80 13.64
N GLY A 89 2.03 -6.84 14.68
CA GLY A 89 1.68 -7.44 15.95
C GLY A 89 0.39 -6.86 16.52
N ASN A 90 0.23 -5.54 16.50
CA ASN A 90 -1.01 -4.87 16.91
C ASN A 90 -2.16 -5.12 15.93
N PHE A 91 -1.88 -5.03 14.63
CA PHE A 91 -2.87 -5.19 13.57
C PHE A 91 -3.65 -6.51 13.65
N VAL A 92 -2.98 -7.63 13.93
CA VAL A 92 -3.62 -8.95 14.02
C VAL A 92 -4.46 -9.15 15.29
N THR A 93 -4.37 -8.23 16.26
CA THR A 93 -5.19 -8.25 17.48
C THR A 93 -6.48 -7.44 17.35
N LEU A 94 -6.59 -6.62 16.29
CA LEU A 94 -7.79 -5.83 16.04
C LEU A 94 -9.02 -6.73 15.93
N THR A 95 -10.14 -6.33 16.53
CA THR A 95 -11.41 -7.08 16.49
C THR A 95 -11.85 -7.40 15.06
N ARG A 96 -11.67 -6.46 14.14
CA ARG A 96 -11.92 -6.67 12.71
C ARG A 96 -11.07 -7.81 12.14
N PHE A 97 -9.80 -7.91 12.53
CA PHE A 97 -8.90 -8.97 12.06
C PHE A 97 -9.31 -10.31 12.63
N THR A 98 -9.55 -10.39 13.95
CA THR A 98 -9.91 -11.64 14.61
C THR A 98 -11.29 -12.16 14.19
N ASN A 99 -12.22 -11.26 13.84
CA ASN A 99 -13.50 -11.64 13.22
C ASN A 99 -13.32 -12.20 11.80
N ALA A 100 -12.45 -11.60 10.98
CA ALA A 100 -12.17 -12.07 9.63
C ALA A 100 -11.35 -13.38 9.62
N HIS A 101 -10.53 -13.59 10.65
CA HIS A 101 -9.62 -14.73 10.76
C HIS A 101 -9.76 -15.43 12.12
N PRO A 102 -10.78 -16.29 12.32
CA PRO A 102 -10.97 -16.99 13.59
C PRO A 102 -9.75 -17.84 13.99
N ALA A 103 -9.43 -17.88 15.29
CA ALA A 103 -8.31 -18.65 15.87
C ALA A 103 -8.49 -20.17 15.83
N THR A 104 -9.65 -20.63 15.40
CA THR A 104 -10.04 -22.05 15.36
C THR A 104 -9.66 -22.74 14.05
N THR A 105 -9.10 -22.02 13.07
CA THR A 105 -8.64 -22.59 11.79
C THR A 105 -7.25 -23.19 11.91
N THR A 106 -6.90 -24.09 10.99
CA THR A 106 -5.52 -24.59 10.89
C THR A 106 -4.58 -23.50 10.37
N ALA A 107 -3.28 -23.63 10.66
CA ALA A 107 -2.26 -22.72 10.12
C ALA A 107 -2.31 -22.66 8.58
N ALA A 108 -2.48 -23.82 7.93
CA ALA A 108 -2.61 -23.91 6.48
C ALA A 108 -3.85 -23.16 5.95
N GLN A 109 -5.02 -23.36 6.57
CA GLN A 109 -6.25 -22.67 6.16
C GLN A 109 -6.14 -21.15 6.33
N PHE A 110 -5.51 -20.69 7.42
CA PHE A 110 -5.26 -19.27 7.63
C PHE A 110 -4.35 -18.70 6.54
N VAL A 111 -3.22 -19.33 6.25
CA VAL A 111 -2.28 -18.90 5.19
C VAL A 111 -2.95 -18.91 3.81
N ASP A 112 -3.73 -19.95 3.50
CA ASP A 112 -4.46 -20.04 2.24
C ASP A 112 -5.49 -18.92 2.09
N THR A 113 -6.17 -18.55 3.18
CA THR A 113 -7.10 -17.41 3.21
C THR A 113 -6.38 -16.09 2.92
N LEU A 114 -5.19 -15.88 3.51
CA LEU A 114 -4.40 -14.67 3.25
C LEU A 114 -3.96 -14.57 1.78
N PHE A 115 -3.51 -15.67 1.17
CA PHE A 115 -3.16 -15.70 -0.24
C PHE A 115 -4.37 -15.53 -1.17
N ALA A 116 -5.51 -16.11 -0.80
CA ALA A 116 -6.77 -15.93 -1.53
C ALA A 116 -7.21 -14.45 -1.52
N ASN A 117 -7.19 -13.79 -0.36
CA ASN A 117 -7.45 -12.36 -0.23
C ASN A 117 -6.46 -11.51 -1.04
N ALA A 118 -5.17 -11.89 -1.01
CA ALA A 118 -4.13 -11.26 -1.81
C ALA A 118 -4.35 -11.42 -3.33
N GLY A 119 -5.14 -12.42 -3.74
CA GLY A 119 -5.40 -12.73 -5.14
C GLY A 119 -4.18 -13.27 -5.87
N VAL A 120 -3.22 -13.86 -5.15
CA VAL A 120 -2.00 -14.43 -5.72
C VAL A 120 -1.95 -15.93 -5.46
N ILE A 121 -1.47 -16.69 -6.44
CA ILE A 121 -1.16 -18.11 -6.27
C ILE A 121 0.29 -18.20 -5.79
N PRO A 122 0.54 -18.59 -4.53
CA PRO A 122 1.91 -18.68 -4.01
C PRO A 122 2.66 -19.85 -4.63
N SER A 123 3.99 -19.73 -4.67
CA SER A 123 4.84 -20.92 -4.86
C SER A 123 4.66 -21.88 -3.67
N SER A 124 4.96 -23.18 -3.87
CA SER A 124 4.93 -24.15 -2.78
C SER A 124 5.85 -23.75 -1.63
N THR A 125 7.02 -23.17 -1.95
CA THR A 125 7.99 -22.66 -0.98
C THR A 125 7.45 -21.49 -0.18
N ASP A 126 6.87 -20.47 -0.83
CA ASP A 126 6.34 -19.30 -0.13
C ASP A 126 5.16 -19.68 0.78
N ARG A 127 4.30 -20.56 0.29
CA ARG A 127 3.18 -21.09 1.07
C ARG A 127 3.68 -21.82 2.31
N GLN A 128 4.66 -22.73 2.14
CA GLN A 128 5.19 -23.50 3.26
C GLN A 128 5.89 -22.60 4.28
N ALA A 129 6.69 -21.62 3.83
CA ALA A 129 7.36 -20.69 4.73
C ALA A 129 6.39 -19.86 5.59
N ALA A 130 5.21 -19.52 5.06
CA ALA A 130 4.16 -18.84 5.84
C ALA A 130 3.46 -19.77 6.85
N ILE A 131 3.33 -21.07 6.53
CA ILE A 131 2.80 -22.08 7.46
C ILE A 131 3.80 -22.36 8.58
N ASP A 132 5.09 -22.43 8.24
CA ASP A 132 6.16 -22.73 9.20
C ASP A 132 6.31 -21.65 10.29
N GLU A 133 5.73 -20.45 10.11
CA GLU A 133 5.66 -19.42 11.14
C GLU A 133 4.91 -19.87 12.41
N PHE A 134 4.04 -20.87 12.28
CA PHE A 134 3.29 -21.50 13.37
C PHE A 134 4.03 -22.69 14.01
N GLY A 135 5.21 -23.05 13.49
CA GLY A 135 5.98 -24.21 13.94
C GLY A 135 5.20 -25.51 13.79
N MET A 136 5.35 -26.43 14.75
CA MET A 136 4.63 -27.71 14.75
C MET A 136 3.19 -27.59 15.29
N VAL A 137 2.71 -26.38 15.59
CA VAL A 137 1.36 -26.16 16.12
C VAL A 137 0.36 -26.14 14.97
N GLY A 138 -0.54 -27.12 14.93
CA GLY A 138 -1.51 -27.27 13.82
C GLY A 138 -2.62 -26.22 13.74
N THR A 139 -2.66 -25.24 14.64
CA THR A 139 -3.72 -24.21 14.72
C THR A 139 -3.17 -22.82 14.46
N SER A 140 -4.05 -21.91 14.03
CA SER A 140 -3.68 -20.51 13.83
C SER A 140 -3.76 -19.67 15.11
N ALA A 141 -3.86 -20.24 16.31
CA ALA A 141 -4.15 -19.50 17.54
C ALA A 141 -3.01 -18.55 18.01
N ASP A 142 -1.77 -18.79 17.60
CA ASP A 142 -0.63 -17.93 17.96
C ASP A 142 -0.69 -16.59 17.21
N SER A 143 -0.96 -15.51 17.94
CA SER A 143 -1.04 -14.15 17.40
C SER A 143 0.30 -13.65 16.83
N ALA A 144 1.44 -14.03 17.40
CA ALA A 144 2.74 -13.63 16.88
C ALA A 144 3.04 -14.35 15.56
N ALA A 145 2.69 -15.64 15.47
CA ALA A 145 2.79 -16.40 14.21
C ALA A 145 1.87 -15.82 13.12
N ARG A 146 0.64 -15.42 13.46
CA ARG A 146 -0.26 -14.71 12.53
C ARG A 146 0.36 -13.45 11.96
N ALA A 147 1.00 -12.64 12.81
CA ALA A 147 1.64 -11.41 12.37
C ALA A 147 2.78 -11.68 11.37
N ARG A 148 3.63 -12.67 11.65
CA ARG A 148 4.73 -13.05 10.76
C ARG A 148 4.22 -13.66 9.44
N ALA A 149 3.22 -14.53 9.50
CA ALA A 149 2.60 -15.11 8.32
C ALA A 149 1.92 -14.05 7.45
N LEU A 150 1.14 -13.13 8.04
CA LEU A 150 0.54 -11.99 7.33
C LEU A 150 1.62 -11.14 6.66
N ARG A 151 2.74 -10.91 7.34
CA ARG A 151 3.86 -10.16 6.75
C ARG A 151 4.50 -10.84 5.56
N ARG A 152 4.75 -12.14 5.65
CA ARG A 152 5.25 -12.92 4.51
C ARG A 152 4.35 -12.80 3.28
N VAL A 153 3.03 -12.91 3.47
CA VAL A 153 2.06 -12.75 2.36
C VAL A 153 2.07 -11.33 1.82
N ALA A 154 2.03 -10.31 2.70
CA ALA A 154 2.03 -8.90 2.30
C ALA A 154 3.32 -8.45 1.60
N GLU A 155 4.45 -9.13 1.86
CA GLU A 155 5.76 -8.85 1.26
C GLU A 155 6.11 -9.83 0.13
N ASN A 156 5.22 -10.76 -0.22
CA ASN A 156 5.41 -11.68 -1.34
C ASN A 156 5.60 -10.91 -2.66
N SER A 157 6.61 -11.30 -3.44
CA SER A 157 7.02 -10.59 -4.66
C SER A 157 5.90 -10.51 -5.71
N SER A 158 5.10 -11.56 -5.87
CA SER A 158 3.96 -11.56 -6.80
C SER A 158 2.89 -10.56 -6.37
N LEU A 159 2.59 -10.47 -5.07
CA LEU A 159 1.67 -9.46 -4.55
C LEU A 159 2.23 -8.04 -4.72
N LYS A 160 3.53 -7.84 -4.46
CA LYS A 160 4.19 -6.55 -4.68
C LYS A 160 4.03 -6.08 -6.13
N ALA A 161 4.27 -6.97 -7.09
CA ALA A 161 4.16 -6.66 -8.51
C ALA A 161 2.72 -6.40 -8.95
N GLN A 162 1.78 -7.29 -8.57
CA GLN A 162 0.38 -7.22 -8.97
C GLN A 162 -0.30 -5.92 -8.52
N GLU A 163 -0.02 -5.48 -7.29
CA GLU A 163 -0.73 -4.37 -6.67
C GLU A 163 -0.04 -3.01 -6.87
N PHE A 164 1.14 -2.99 -7.51
CA PHE A 164 1.97 -1.80 -7.60
C PHE A 164 1.23 -0.61 -8.21
N ASN A 165 0.66 -0.79 -9.40
CA ASN A 165 -0.01 0.28 -10.14
C ASN A 165 -1.31 0.73 -9.45
N LYS A 166 -2.09 -0.21 -8.91
CA LYS A 166 -3.32 0.09 -8.17
C LYS A 166 -3.05 0.95 -6.94
N ALA A 167 -2.05 0.57 -6.15
CA ALA A 167 -1.59 1.33 -5.00
C ALA A 167 -1.04 2.70 -5.43
N PHE A 168 -0.21 2.76 -6.47
CA PHE A 168 0.35 4.01 -6.98
C PHE A 168 -0.74 5.04 -7.33
N VAL A 169 -1.79 4.60 -8.05
CA VAL A 169 -2.95 5.42 -8.41
C VAL A 169 -3.67 5.90 -7.16
N LEU A 170 -3.99 4.98 -6.24
CA LEU A 170 -4.69 5.30 -4.98
C LEU A 170 -3.93 6.34 -4.16
N MET A 171 -2.61 6.22 -4.10
CA MET A 171 -1.74 7.13 -3.36
C MET A 171 -1.70 8.54 -3.98
N GLN A 172 -1.96 8.68 -5.28
CA GLN A 172 -2.15 10.01 -5.87
C GLN A 172 -3.41 10.70 -5.32
N TYR A 173 -4.53 9.97 -5.20
CA TYR A 173 -5.76 10.48 -4.58
C TYR A 173 -5.52 10.84 -3.11
N PHE A 174 -4.87 9.96 -2.35
CA PHE A 174 -4.63 10.20 -0.93
C PHE A 174 -3.68 11.36 -0.67
N GLY A 175 -2.60 11.47 -1.47
CA GLY A 175 -1.56 12.48 -1.31
C GLY A 175 -1.91 13.84 -1.90
N TYR A 176 -2.32 13.90 -3.18
CA TYR A 176 -2.64 15.17 -3.84
C TYR A 176 -4.06 15.62 -3.55
N LEU A 177 -5.06 14.75 -3.68
CA LEU A 177 -6.45 15.17 -3.57
C LEU A 177 -6.99 15.10 -2.14
N GLN A 178 -6.29 14.36 -1.26
CA GLN A 178 -6.66 14.18 0.15
C GLN A 178 -8.04 13.53 0.36
N ARG A 179 -8.48 12.69 -0.58
CA ARG A 179 -9.77 11.99 -0.55
C ARG A 179 -9.66 10.56 -1.08
N ASN A 180 -10.70 9.75 -0.88
CA ASN A 180 -10.85 8.50 -1.62
C ASN A 180 -11.28 8.78 -3.07
N PRO A 181 -10.99 7.87 -4.01
CA PRO A 181 -11.27 8.13 -5.43
C PRO A 181 -12.76 8.30 -5.77
N ASP A 182 -13.65 7.68 -5.01
CA ASP A 182 -15.11 7.70 -5.10
C ASP A 182 -15.78 8.72 -4.16
N ASP A 183 -15.02 9.47 -3.36
CA ASP A 183 -15.60 10.58 -2.59
C ASP A 183 -16.08 11.69 -3.56
N ALA A 184 -16.91 12.62 -3.05
CA ALA A 184 -17.23 13.84 -3.76
C ALA A 184 -15.94 14.57 -4.23
N PRO A 185 -15.93 15.18 -5.43
CA PRO A 185 -17.09 15.49 -6.27
C PRO A 185 -17.53 14.38 -7.24
N ASP A 186 -16.72 13.33 -7.41
CA ASP A 186 -16.93 12.35 -8.48
C ASP A 186 -18.06 11.36 -8.16
N ASN A 187 -18.14 10.91 -6.91
CA ASN A 187 -19.11 9.89 -6.45
C ASN A 187 -19.07 8.58 -7.28
N ASN A 188 -17.93 8.28 -7.90
CA ASN A 188 -17.68 7.08 -8.70
C ASN A 188 -16.17 6.84 -8.87
N LEU A 189 -15.81 5.71 -9.50
CA LEU A 189 -14.40 5.33 -9.71
C LEU A 189 -13.89 5.57 -11.14
N ALA A 190 -14.58 6.37 -11.97
CA ALA A 190 -14.18 6.60 -13.36
C ALA A 190 -12.78 7.19 -13.49
N GLY A 191 -12.43 8.17 -12.64
CA GLY A 191 -11.10 8.75 -12.61
C GLY A 191 -10.02 7.74 -12.22
N TYR A 192 -10.26 6.94 -11.17
CA TYR A 192 -9.34 5.90 -10.73
C TYR A 192 -9.09 4.88 -11.84
N ASN A 193 -10.17 4.36 -12.45
CA ASN A 193 -10.11 3.37 -13.51
C ASN A 193 -9.43 3.91 -14.77
N PHE A 194 -9.69 5.17 -15.13
CA PHE A 194 -9.01 5.84 -16.24
C PHE A 194 -7.50 5.89 -16.02
N TRP A 195 -7.05 6.36 -14.85
CA TRP A 195 -5.63 6.48 -14.56
C TRP A 195 -4.92 5.13 -14.44
N LEU A 196 -5.57 4.14 -13.81
CA LEU A 196 -5.04 2.78 -13.74
C LEU A 196 -4.90 2.18 -15.14
N SER A 197 -5.92 2.31 -16.00
CA SER A 197 -5.86 1.84 -17.39
C SER A 197 -4.73 2.51 -18.16
N LYS A 198 -4.59 3.84 -18.05
CA LYS A 198 -3.54 4.59 -18.73
C LYS A 198 -2.15 4.20 -18.22
N LEU A 199 -1.98 4.05 -16.90
CA LEU A 199 -0.71 3.63 -16.32
C LEU A 199 -0.31 2.22 -16.78
N ASN A 200 -1.27 1.29 -16.83
CA ASN A 200 -1.04 -0.07 -17.33
C ASN A 200 -0.68 -0.08 -18.83
N GLN A 201 -1.32 0.77 -19.65
CA GLN A 201 -1.01 0.90 -21.08
C GLN A 201 0.46 1.30 -21.32
N PHE A 202 1.04 2.08 -20.40
CA PHE A 202 2.43 2.50 -20.45
C PHE A 202 3.34 1.67 -19.53
N ASN A 203 2.95 0.44 -19.18
CA ASN A 203 3.73 -0.49 -18.37
C ASN A 203 4.20 0.08 -17.01
N GLY A 204 3.40 0.94 -16.38
CA GLY A 204 3.76 1.60 -15.13
C GLY A 204 4.57 2.89 -15.29
N ASP A 205 4.88 3.31 -16.53
CA ASP A 205 5.57 4.59 -16.77
C ASP A 205 4.63 5.78 -16.52
N PHE A 206 4.73 6.35 -15.32
CA PHE A 206 3.94 7.49 -14.89
C PHE A 206 4.20 8.76 -15.71
N ARG A 207 5.35 8.87 -16.38
CA ARG A 207 5.69 10.02 -17.24
C ARG A 207 4.93 9.92 -18.55
N GLN A 208 4.98 8.75 -19.20
CA GLN A 208 4.21 8.50 -20.43
C GLN A 208 2.71 8.52 -20.16
N ALA A 209 2.26 8.03 -19.00
CA ALA A 209 0.88 8.16 -18.57
C ALA A 209 0.47 9.62 -18.25
N GLU A 210 1.42 10.56 -18.15
CA GLU A 210 1.23 11.94 -17.70
C GLU A 210 0.48 12.06 -16.36
N MET A 211 0.50 10.99 -15.56
CA MET A 211 -0.42 10.84 -14.43
C MET A 211 -0.10 11.86 -13.33
N VAL A 212 1.13 11.84 -12.82
CA VAL A 212 1.56 12.73 -11.73
C VAL A 212 1.41 14.19 -12.13
N LYS A 213 1.71 14.51 -13.39
CA LYS A 213 1.50 15.84 -13.98
C LYS A 213 0.04 16.27 -13.85
N ALA A 214 -0.90 15.41 -14.28
CA ALA A 214 -2.32 15.73 -14.26
C ALA A 214 -2.86 15.99 -12.85
N PHE A 215 -2.43 15.23 -11.84
CA PHE A 215 -2.83 15.47 -10.44
C PHE A 215 -2.28 16.81 -9.92
N ILE A 216 -1.00 17.12 -10.15
CA ILE A 216 -0.37 18.37 -9.69
C ILE A 216 -0.95 19.61 -10.40
N THR A 217 -1.38 19.49 -11.65
CA THR A 217 -1.96 20.62 -12.39
C THR A 217 -3.48 20.72 -12.28
N SER A 218 -4.14 19.75 -11.63
CA SER A 218 -5.58 19.75 -11.47
C SER A 218 -6.07 20.99 -10.72
N SER A 219 -7.23 21.52 -11.12
CA SER A 219 -7.89 22.62 -10.41
C SER A 219 -8.13 22.26 -8.94
N GLU A 220 -8.53 21.03 -8.67
CA GLU A 220 -8.74 20.49 -7.33
C GLU A 220 -7.48 20.60 -6.46
N TYR A 221 -6.34 20.11 -6.94
CA TYR A 221 -5.08 20.22 -6.20
C TYR A 221 -4.65 21.68 -5.99
N ARG A 222 -4.70 22.51 -7.04
CA ARG A 222 -4.25 23.91 -6.98
C ARG A 222 -5.10 24.75 -6.04
N SER A 223 -6.42 24.54 -6.02
CA SER A 223 -7.37 25.30 -5.19
C SER A 223 -7.09 25.14 -3.68
N ARG A 224 -6.37 24.09 -3.28
CA ARG A 224 -5.93 23.89 -1.89
C ARG A 224 -4.90 24.93 -1.41
N PHE A 225 -4.26 25.63 -2.33
CA PHE A 225 -3.18 26.59 -2.03
C PHE A 225 -3.54 28.04 -2.41
N GLY A 226 -4.80 28.30 -2.76
CA GLY A 226 -5.30 29.61 -3.22
C GLY A 226 -6.04 29.52 -4.56
N PRO A 227 -6.58 30.64 -5.07
CA PRO A 227 -7.28 30.66 -6.35
C PRO A 227 -6.41 30.12 -7.49
N PRO A 228 -6.92 29.19 -8.32
CA PRO A 228 -6.18 28.53 -9.39
C PRO A 228 -5.67 29.46 -10.50
#